data_AF-A0A3B6HSE6-F1
#
_entry.id   AF-A0A3B6HSE6-F1
#
_cell.length_a   1.000
_cell.length_b   1.000
_cell.length_c   1.000
_cell.angle_alpha   90.00
_cell.angle_beta   90.00
_cell.angle_gamma   90.00
#
_symmetry.space_group_name_H-M   'P 1'
#
loop_
_entity.id
_entity.type
_entity.pdbx_description
1 polymer ?
#
loop_
_entity_poly.entity_id
_entity_poly.type
_entity_poly.pdbx_seq_one_letter_code
_entity_poly.pdbx_strand_id
1 'polypeptide(L)'
;MASTDDPKNEPSSPWSIFNWNNKAEPEVEQPRMRSTQEILTKYKFNGDAAAAAAHAKDKLMERQEKLAKMVEESAEFESEAENFATLGQQVRKSLETKRWWWPS
;
A
#
# COMPACT_ATOMS: atom_id res chain seq x y z
N MET A 1 42.45 -3.95 20.05
CA MET A 1 41.01 -3.81 20.33
C MET A 1 40.29 -3.59 19.02
N ALA A 2 39.31 -4.44 18.70
CA ALA A 2 38.51 -4.36 17.49
C ALA A 2 37.30 -3.45 17.73
N SER A 3 37.10 -2.47 16.85
CA SER A 3 35.80 -1.82 16.61
C SER A 3 35.79 -1.45 15.14
N THR A 4 35.55 -2.47 14.32
CA THR A 4 35.03 -2.30 12.96
C THR A 4 33.57 -1.93 13.09
N ASP A 5 33.31 -0.64 13.34
CA ASP A 5 32.00 -0.06 13.11
C ASP A 5 31.89 0.20 11.60
N ASP A 6 31.45 -0.82 10.87
CA ASP A 6 31.12 -0.73 9.45
C ASP A 6 29.85 0.14 9.28
N PRO A 7 29.92 1.30 8.59
CA PRO A 7 28.81 2.24 8.50
C PRO A 7 27.84 1.90 7.35
N LYS A 8 27.36 0.65 7.27
CA LYS A 8 26.43 0.21 6.18
C LYS A 8 25.34 -0.77 6.59
N ASN A 9 24.88 -0.72 7.83
CA ASN A 9 23.67 -1.44 8.21
C ASN A 9 22.70 -0.53 8.96
N GLU A 10 22.09 0.39 8.21
CA GLU A 10 20.77 0.89 8.58
C GLU A 10 19.73 -0.09 8.02
N PRO A 11 18.71 -0.50 8.82
CA PRO A 11 17.65 -1.36 8.31
C PRO A 11 16.95 -0.61 7.20
N SER A 12 17.15 -1.10 5.96
CA SER A 12 16.53 -0.52 4.76
C SER A 12 15.05 -0.35 5.00
N SER A 13 14.62 0.92 5.03
CA SER A 13 13.23 1.29 5.29
C SER A 13 12.31 0.52 4.33
N PRO A 14 11.15 -0.02 4.77
CA PRO A 14 10.25 -0.78 3.90
C PRO A 14 9.81 -0.01 2.63
N TRP A 15 9.89 1.32 2.70
CA TRP A 15 9.57 2.24 1.62
C TRP A 15 10.73 2.49 0.64
N SER A 16 11.92 1.96 0.88
CA SER A 16 13.11 2.10 0.01
C SER A 16 12.94 1.46 -1.37
N ILE A 17 12.03 0.48 -1.51
CA ILE A 17 11.69 -0.12 -2.81
C ILE A 17 11.02 0.91 -3.74
N PHE A 18 10.46 1.98 -3.18
CA PHE A 18 9.77 3.06 -3.90
C PHE A 18 10.63 4.33 -4.03
N ASN A 19 11.97 4.21 -4.07
CA ASN A 19 12.86 5.36 -4.31
C ASN A 19 12.81 5.80 -5.78
N TRP A 20 11.96 6.78 -6.09
CA TRP A 20 11.77 7.33 -7.44
C TRP A 20 13.02 8.06 -7.99
N ASN A 21 13.93 8.51 -7.13
CA ASN A 21 14.94 9.50 -7.50
C ASN A 21 16.39 8.98 -7.59
N ASN A 22 16.62 7.67 -7.41
CA ASN A 22 17.94 7.04 -7.60
C ASN A 22 17.83 5.72 -8.37
N LYS A 23 17.19 5.75 -9.54
CA LYS A 23 17.56 4.75 -10.55
C LYS A 23 18.88 5.20 -11.15
N ALA A 24 19.97 4.50 -10.83
CA ALA A 24 21.03 4.33 -11.81
C ALA A 24 20.32 3.92 -13.10
N GLU A 25 20.47 4.73 -14.15
CA GLU A 25 19.78 4.49 -15.41
C GLU A 25 20.06 3.04 -15.83
N PRO A 26 19.07 2.12 -15.81
CA PRO A 26 19.20 1.01 -16.72
C PRO A 26 19.30 1.68 -18.09
N GLU A 27 20.27 1.29 -18.92
CA GLU A 27 20.23 1.60 -20.36
C GLU A 27 18.77 1.57 -20.76
N VAL A 28 18.23 2.70 -21.24
CA VAL A 28 16.78 2.86 -21.44
C VAL A 28 16.36 1.81 -22.47
N GLU A 29 16.01 0.63 -21.97
CA GLU A 29 15.47 -0.46 -22.75
C GLU A 29 14.08 0.06 -23.10
N GLN A 30 14.01 0.71 -24.26
CA GLN A 30 12.76 1.15 -24.81
C GLN A 30 11.80 -0.03 -24.73
N PRO A 31 10.58 0.13 -24.21
CA PRO A 31 9.67 -0.98 -24.00
C PRO A 31 9.54 -1.77 -25.30
N ARG A 32 10.09 -2.99 -25.29
CA ARG A 32 10.13 -3.84 -26.48
C ARG A 32 8.69 -4.18 -26.88
N MET A 33 8.35 -3.95 -28.14
CA MET A 33 7.09 -4.45 -28.70
C MET A 33 7.09 -5.97 -28.62
N ARG A 34 6.25 -6.52 -27.74
CA ARG A 34 6.10 -7.98 -27.57
C ARG A 34 5.39 -8.56 -28.79
N SER A 35 5.80 -9.76 -29.20
CA SER A 35 5.13 -10.45 -30.31
C SER A 35 3.77 -10.98 -29.86
N THR A 36 2.83 -11.15 -30.80
CA THR A 36 1.52 -11.74 -30.50
C THR A 36 1.65 -13.13 -29.89
N GLN A 37 2.62 -13.94 -30.35
CA GLN A 37 2.89 -15.26 -29.76
C GLN A 37 3.37 -15.17 -28.31
N GLU A 38 4.23 -14.21 -27.99
CA GLU A 38 4.73 -13.98 -26.63
C GLU A 38 3.60 -13.53 -25.69
N ILE A 39 2.70 -12.68 -26.19
CA ILE A 39 1.52 -12.24 -25.45
C ILE A 39 0.59 -13.42 -25.20
N LEU A 40 0.31 -14.21 -26.23
CA LEU A 40 -0.55 -15.38 -26.11
C LEU A 40 0.07 -16.43 -25.20
N THR A 41 1.34 -16.77 -25.31
CA THR A 41 1.97 -17.75 -24.40
C THR A 41 1.91 -17.30 -22.94
N LYS A 42 2.03 -15.99 -22.68
CA LYS A 42 2.05 -15.47 -21.31
C LYS A 42 0.66 -15.33 -20.69
N TYR A 43 -0.36 -14.99 -21.47
CA TYR A 43 -1.68 -14.61 -20.94
C TYR A 43 -2.84 -15.43 -21.51
N LYS A 44 -2.61 -16.32 -22.47
CA LYS A 44 -3.67 -17.20 -22.96
C LYS A 44 -4.10 -18.11 -21.82
N PHE A 45 -5.40 -18.24 -21.67
CA PHE A 45 -5.96 -19.24 -20.81
C PHE A 45 -5.84 -20.61 -21.51
N ASN A 46 -5.14 -21.55 -20.87
CA ASN A 46 -4.82 -22.84 -21.48
C ASN A 46 -6.03 -23.81 -21.53
N GLY A 47 -7.14 -23.48 -20.88
CA GLY A 47 -8.38 -24.26 -20.90
C GLY A 47 -9.38 -23.82 -21.98
N ASP A 48 -10.48 -24.57 -22.10
CA ASP A 48 -11.60 -24.20 -22.97
C ASP A 48 -12.33 -22.93 -22.47
N ALA A 49 -13.23 -22.39 -23.30
CA ALA A 49 -13.97 -21.17 -22.97
C ALA A 49 -14.78 -21.31 -21.68
N ALA A 50 -15.28 -22.51 -21.38
CA ALA A 50 -16.03 -22.81 -20.16
C ALA A 50 -15.12 -22.77 -18.92
N ALA A 51 -13.93 -23.36 -18.99
CA ALA A 51 -12.93 -23.31 -17.93
C ALA A 51 -12.42 -21.89 -17.68
N ALA A 52 -12.27 -21.07 -18.73
CA ALA A 52 -11.92 -19.66 -18.59
C ALA A 52 -13.00 -18.88 -17.84
N ALA A 53 -14.28 -19.13 -18.17
CA ALA A 53 -15.42 -18.52 -17.51
C ALA A 53 -15.55 -18.96 -16.04
N ALA A 54 -15.33 -20.25 -15.75
CA ALA A 54 -15.32 -20.77 -14.38
C ALA A 54 -14.22 -20.10 -13.54
N HIS A 55 -12.99 -20.04 -14.06
CA HIS A 55 -11.88 -19.38 -13.39
C HIS A 55 -12.14 -17.87 -13.17
N ALA A 56 -12.73 -17.18 -14.15
CA ALA A 56 -13.11 -15.79 -14.01
C ALA A 56 -14.18 -15.59 -12.92
N LYS A 57 -15.16 -16.49 -12.83
CA LYS A 57 -16.17 -16.48 -11.77
C LYS A 57 -15.52 -16.64 -10.40
N ASP A 58 -14.61 -17.60 -10.25
CA ASP A 58 -13.91 -17.84 -8.98
C ASP A 58 -13.14 -16.59 -8.53
N LYS A 59 -12.42 -15.94 -9.45
CA LYS A 59 -11.73 -14.66 -9.18
C LYS A 59 -12.67 -13.51 -8.81
N LEU A 60 -13.88 -13.48 -9.38
CA LEU A 60 -14.88 -12.50 -8.96
C LEU A 60 -15.39 -12.78 -7.55
N MET A 61 -15.57 -14.04 -7.17
CA MET A 61 -15.96 -14.40 -5.80
C MET A 61 -14.87 -14.01 -4.79
N GLU A 62 -13.60 -14.33 -5.05
CA GLU A 62 -12.46 -13.91 -4.21
C GLU A 62 -12.45 -12.38 -4.00
N ARG A 63 -12.71 -11.61 -5.06
CA ARG A 63 -12.77 -10.14 -4.98
C ARG A 63 -13.95 -9.67 -4.13
N GLN A 64 -15.11 -10.30 -4.26
CA GLN A 64 -16.29 -9.95 -3.46
C GLN A 64 -16.04 -10.17 -1.97
N GLU A 65 -15.42 -11.30 -1.60
CA GLU A 65 -15.02 -11.56 -0.22
C GLU A 65 -14.04 -10.50 0.31
N LYS A 66 -13.03 -10.14 -0.49
CA LYS A 66 -12.08 -9.08 -0.12
C LYS A 66 -12.76 -7.72 0.05
N LEU A 67 -13.71 -7.38 -0.82
CA LEU A 67 -14.48 -6.14 -0.71
C LEU A 67 -15.34 -6.12 0.55
N ALA A 68 -16.00 -7.24 0.89
CA ALA A 68 -16.78 -7.35 2.12
C ALA A 68 -15.90 -7.11 3.36
N LYS A 69 -14.72 -7.73 3.40
CA LYS A 69 -13.74 -7.51 4.47
C LYS A 69 -13.28 -6.05 4.56
N MET A 70 -12.98 -5.40 3.43
CA MET A 70 -12.59 -3.98 3.42
C MET A 70 -13.69 -3.06 3.94
N VAL A 71 -14.96 -3.37 3.66
CA VAL A 71 -16.10 -2.59 4.16
C VAL A 71 -16.19 -2.69 5.70
N GLU A 72 -16.03 -3.89 6.24
CA GLU A 72 -16.00 -4.12 7.70
C GLU A 72 -14.85 -3.35 8.36
N GLU A 73 -13.63 -3.48 7.86
CA GLU A 73 -12.45 -2.75 8.34
C GLU A 73 -12.62 -1.22 8.21
N SER A 74 -13.30 -0.74 7.17
CA SER A 74 -13.55 0.70 6.98
C SER A 74 -14.51 1.26 8.01
N ALA A 75 -15.52 0.50 8.42
CA ALA A 75 -16.47 0.91 9.46
C ALA A 75 -15.79 0.98 10.83
N GLU A 76 -14.91 0.03 11.15
CA GLU A 76 -14.08 0.07 12.36
C GLU A 76 -13.13 1.27 12.35
N PHE A 77 -12.48 1.53 11.21
CA PHE A 77 -11.58 2.67 11.05
C PHE A 77 -12.30 4.02 11.17
N GLU A 78 -13.51 4.15 10.63
CA GLU A 78 -14.32 5.36 10.76
C GLU A 78 -14.66 5.64 12.24
N SER A 79 -15.09 4.62 12.99
CA SER A 79 -15.34 4.73 14.43
C SER A 79 -14.07 5.13 15.23
N GLU A 80 -12.92 4.54 14.90
CA GLU A 80 -11.66 4.89 15.55
C GLU A 80 -11.23 6.33 15.24
N ALA A 81 -11.42 6.77 13.99
CA ALA A 81 -11.13 8.14 13.57
C ALA A 81 -12.04 9.17 14.29
N GLU A 82 -13.32 8.86 14.48
CA GLU A 82 -14.25 9.68 15.26
C GLU A 82 -13.82 9.81 16.73
N ASN A 83 -13.38 8.69 17.34
CA ASN A 83 -12.84 8.69 18.70
C ASN A 83 -11.59 9.56 18.82
N PHE A 84 -10.67 9.45 17.85
CA PHE A 84 -9.46 10.27 17.81
C PHE A 84 -9.76 11.75 17.63
N ALA A 85 -10.67 12.10 16.71
CA ALA A 85 -11.11 13.48 16.50
C ALA A 85 -11.71 14.06 17.79
N THR A 86 -12.52 13.29 18.50
CA THR A 86 -13.10 13.68 19.79
C THR A 86 -12.00 13.94 20.83
N LEU A 87 -11.00 13.07 20.92
CA LEU A 87 -9.86 13.26 21.84
C LEU A 87 -9.07 14.53 21.50
N GLY A 88 -8.79 14.79 20.22
CA GLY A 88 -8.12 16.01 19.77
C GLY A 88 -8.89 17.28 20.15
N GLN A 89 -10.23 17.26 20.04
CA GLN A 89 -11.07 18.37 20.48
C GLN A 89 -11.00 18.58 22.00
N GLN A 90 -10.94 17.51 22.79
CA GLN A 90 -10.77 17.60 24.24
C GLN A 90 -9.41 18.19 24.61
N VAL A 91 -8.33 17.76 23.95
CA VAL A 91 -6.99 18.32 24.14
C VAL A 91 -7.00 19.81 23.84
N ARG A 92 -7.56 20.24 22.69
CA ARG A 92 -7.69 21.65 22.33
C ARG A 92 -8.42 22.46 23.40
N LYS A 93 -9.60 21.99 23.84
CA LYS A 93 -10.35 22.64 24.93
C LYS A 93 -9.54 22.72 26.22
N SER A 94 -8.81 21.66 26.58
CA SER A 94 -7.98 21.66 27.79
C SER A 94 -6.84 22.68 27.72
N LEU A 95 -6.28 22.92 26.53
CA LEU A 95 -5.25 23.92 26.29
C LEU A 95 -5.82 25.34 26.27
N GLU A 96 -6.99 25.56 25.68
CA GLU A 96 -7.73 26.83 25.73
C GLU A 96 -8.07 27.22 27.18
N THR A 97 -8.54 26.27 27.99
CA THR A 97 -8.80 26.47 29.43
C THR A 97 -7.52 26.75 30.23
N LYS A 98 -6.35 26.35 29.74
CA LYS A 98 -5.04 26.66 30.33
C LYS A 98 -4.41 27.92 29.75
N ARG A 99 -4.96 28.49 28.68
CA ARG A 99 -4.39 29.65 27.96
C ARG A 99 -4.43 30.96 28.76
N TRP A 100 -5.20 31.01 29.86
CA TRP A 100 -5.22 32.16 30.78
C TRP A 100 -3.86 32.47 31.44
N TRP A 101 -2.91 31.54 31.45
CA TRP A 101 -1.57 31.74 32.03
C TRP A 101 -0.44 31.90 31.00
N TRP A 102 -0.72 31.88 29.68
CA TRP A 102 0.30 32.08 28.64
C TRP A 102 0.27 33.53 28.11
N PRO A 103 1.38 34.30 28.17
CA PRO A 103 1.43 35.63 27.57
C PRO A 103 1.47 35.54 26.04
N SER A 104 0.72 36.45 25.39
CA SER A 104 0.58 36.62 23.93
C SER A 104 1.86 37.06 23.24
#